data_AF-A0A932PL85-F1
#
_entry.id   AF-A0A932PL85-F1
#
_cell.length_a   1.000
_cell.length_b   1.000
_cell.length_c   1.000
_cell.angle_alpha   90.00
_cell.angle_beta   90.00
_cell.angle_gamma   90.00
#
_symmetry.space_group_name_H-M   'P 1'
#
loop_
_entity.id
_entity.type
_entity.pdbx_description
1 polymer ?
#
loop_
_entity_poly.entity_id
_entity_poly.type
_entity_poly.pdbx_seq_one_letter_code
_entity_poly.pdbx_strand_id
1 'polypeptide(L)'
;MGLMDWGKAQFLDILEWLDDSNDTLAWRFPMRGQEIQNGGQLVVRESQEAVFVNEGQMADVFKPGTHRLTTQNLPILATLKGWKYGFESPFKSDVYFISTKLYNDLKWGTSNPIMMRDADFGMLRIRAFGIYSIKVVDSATFLRQLVGTNGVYTVPDISEQLRKTIMSRFTDVLGESKVPALDLASKYDELSDLVRQKLSEEFKTMGLELSKFFVENISLPEEVEAMMDKRTGVGMMAPVMGAYTQMQVADSIPLAAQNQGGVAGLGMGMGVGFGMGNMMGQQMAGAQQQMGQQTFPAGSAPSAAAPVKSLKEELTELKDLFDSQLINQAEYDTQRSAIMKKHGMG
;
A
#
# COMPACT_ATOMS: atom_id res chain seq x y z
N MET A 1 -11.71 16.01 76.22
CA MET A 1 -12.45 16.77 75.19
C MET A 1 -11.57 17.93 74.77
N GLY A 2 -11.12 18.13 73.54
CA GLY A 2 -11.29 17.48 72.25
C GLY A 2 -10.60 18.38 71.23
N LEU A 3 -9.58 17.86 70.53
CA LEU A 3 -8.86 18.51 69.41
C LEU A 3 -8.35 17.43 68.42
N MET A 4 -9.14 16.36 68.28
CA MET A 4 -8.94 15.28 67.31
C MET A 4 -10.16 15.26 66.41
N ASP A 5 -10.27 16.21 65.48
CA ASP A 5 -11.22 16.11 64.36
C ASP A 5 -10.94 17.12 63.24
N TRP A 6 -9.68 17.24 62.83
CA TRP A 6 -9.34 18.06 61.67
C TRP A 6 -8.20 17.40 60.89
N GLY A 7 -8.55 16.75 59.77
CA GLY A 7 -7.56 16.42 58.74
C GLY A 7 -7.64 15.08 58.03
N LYS A 8 -8.62 14.19 58.28
CA LYS A 8 -8.92 13.10 57.32
C LYS A 8 -9.85 13.63 56.23
N ALA A 9 -9.39 14.61 55.47
CA ALA A 9 -9.96 14.86 54.15
C ALA A 9 -9.59 13.65 53.30
N GLN A 10 -10.45 12.63 53.29
CA GLN A 10 -10.46 11.62 52.24
C GLN A 10 -10.74 12.38 50.96
N PHE A 11 -9.68 12.83 50.27
CA PHE A 11 -9.81 13.33 48.91
C PHE A 11 -10.28 12.13 48.10
N LEU A 12 -11.59 12.07 47.87
CA LEU A 12 -12.19 11.14 46.93
C LEU A 12 -11.54 11.41 45.59
N ASP A 13 -10.66 10.52 45.15
CA ASP A 13 -10.03 10.63 43.85
C ASP A 13 -11.13 10.53 42.79
N ILE A 14 -11.23 11.57 41.96
CA ILE A 14 -12.04 11.56 40.74
C ILE A 14 -11.11 11.11 39.63
N LEU A 15 -11.31 9.89 39.16
CA LEU A 15 -10.59 9.31 38.04
C LEU A 15 -11.34 9.69 36.77
N GLU A 16 -10.75 10.57 35.97
CA GLU A 16 -11.28 10.95 34.68
C GLU A 16 -10.15 11.15 33.67
N TRP A 17 -10.49 11.01 32.39
CA TRP A 17 -9.60 11.34 31.28
C TRP A 17 -10.31 12.24 30.29
N LEU A 18 -9.73 13.42 30.07
CA LEU A 18 -10.06 14.31 28.98
C LEU A 18 -8.96 14.15 27.93
N ASP A 19 -9.28 13.45 26.84
CA ASP A 19 -8.37 13.30 25.71
C ASP A 19 -8.23 14.67 25.02
N ASP A 20 -7.04 15.26 25.12
CA ASP A 20 -6.65 16.49 24.44
C ASP A 20 -5.97 16.21 23.08
N SER A 21 -5.85 14.93 22.71
CA SER A 21 -5.19 14.45 21.51
C SER A 21 -6.18 13.82 20.52
N ASN A 22 -5.79 13.77 19.24
CA ASN A 22 -6.58 13.12 18.19
C ASN A 22 -6.11 11.68 17.90
N ASP A 23 -5.10 11.20 18.60
CA ASP A 23 -4.36 9.97 18.28
C ASP A 23 -4.10 9.04 19.48
N THR A 24 -4.43 9.44 20.72
CA THR A 24 -4.27 8.57 21.89
C THR A 24 -5.34 7.49 21.89
N LEU A 25 -4.93 6.21 21.86
CA LEU A 25 -5.81 5.04 21.90
C LEU A 25 -6.04 4.55 23.32
N ALA A 26 -4.99 4.56 24.16
CA ALA A 26 -5.09 4.23 25.57
C ALA A 26 -4.20 5.14 26.42
N TRP A 27 -4.67 5.42 27.62
CA TRP A 27 -3.97 6.22 28.62
C TRP A 27 -4.16 5.61 30.00
N ARG A 28 -3.05 5.37 30.71
CA ARG A 28 -3.08 4.93 32.10
C ARG A 28 -3.13 6.14 33.01
N PHE A 29 -4.13 6.17 33.89
CA PHE A 29 -4.27 7.22 34.88
C PHE A 29 -3.09 7.19 35.86
N PRO A 30 -2.33 8.29 36.02
CA PRO A 30 -1.15 8.33 36.88
C PRO A 30 -1.57 8.46 38.35
N MET A 31 -1.64 7.35 39.06
CA MET A 31 -1.92 7.31 40.50
C MET A 31 -0.62 7.33 41.31
N ARG A 32 -0.55 8.15 42.36
CA ARG A 32 0.55 8.10 43.32
C ARG A 32 0.48 6.77 44.09
N GLY A 33 1.48 5.91 43.90
CA GLY A 33 1.56 4.60 44.55
C GLY A 33 0.70 3.49 43.92
N GLN A 34 -0.05 3.78 42.85
CA GLN A 34 -1.00 2.84 42.21
C GLN A 34 -2.08 2.34 43.17
N GLU A 35 -2.47 3.13 44.17
CA GLU A 35 -3.49 2.76 45.15
C GLU A 35 -4.77 3.54 44.88
N ILE A 36 -5.91 2.85 44.84
CA ILE A 36 -7.22 3.47 44.65
C ILE A 36 -7.91 3.55 46.01
N GLN A 37 -8.24 4.76 46.43
CA GLN A 37 -9.01 4.98 47.64
C GLN A 37 -10.41 4.38 47.50
N ASN A 38 -10.80 3.57 48.49
CA ASN A 38 -12.14 2.97 48.52
C ASN A 38 -13.21 4.07 48.57
N GLY A 39 -14.13 4.05 47.61
CA GLY A 39 -15.17 5.07 47.46
C GLY A 39 -14.88 6.13 46.40
N GLY A 40 -13.70 6.12 45.76
CA GLY A 40 -13.37 7.00 44.63
C GLY A 40 -14.38 6.93 43.48
N GLN A 41 -14.41 7.99 42.67
CA GLN A 41 -15.38 8.15 41.59
C GLN A 41 -14.67 8.01 40.25
N LEU A 42 -15.14 7.08 39.41
CA LEU A 42 -14.66 6.90 38.04
C LEU A 42 -15.67 7.55 37.08
N VAL A 43 -15.21 8.53 36.31
CA VAL A 43 -16.03 9.19 35.29
C VAL A 43 -15.52 8.77 33.92
N VAL A 44 -16.28 7.91 33.25
CA VAL A 44 -16.01 7.43 31.89
C VAL A 44 -16.85 8.26 30.93
N ARG A 45 -16.24 8.89 29.93
CA ARG A 45 -16.95 9.74 28.98
C ARG A 45 -17.50 8.93 27.82
N GLU A 46 -18.36 9.57 27.02
CA GLU A 46 -18.77 9.02 25.74
C GLU A 46 -17.55 8.74 24.84
N SER A 47 -17.62 7.69 24.02
CA SER A 47 -16.50 7.21 23.20
C SER A 47 -15.24 6.81 24.00
N GLN A 48 -15.42 6.42 25.27
CA GLN A 48 -14.37 5.87 26.11
C GLN A 48 -14.88 4.65 26.88
N GLU A 49 -13.96 3.77 27.23
CA GLU A 49 -14.14 2.73 28.24
C GLU A 49 -12.98 2.80 29.23
N ALA A 50 -13.20 2.37 30.48
CA ALA A 50 -12.15 2.30 31.47
C ALA A 50 -11.92 0.85 31.90
N VAL A 51 -10.71 0.35 31.73
CA VAL A 51 -10.31 -1.00 32.12
C VAL A 51 -9.55 -0.94 33.45
N PHE A 52 -10.07 -1.69 34.42
CA PHE A 52 -9.46 -1.82 35.73
C PHE A 52 -8.54 -3.04 35.76
N VAL A 53 -7.29 -2.86 36.16
CA VAL A 53 -6.32 -3.94 36.35
C VAL A 53 -5.94 -3.97 37.81
N ASN A 54 -6.21 -5.09 38.49
CA ASN A 54 -5.84 -5.29 39.89
C ASN A 54 -4.74 -6.34 39.98
N GLU A 55 -3.62 -6.02 40.65
CA GLU A 55 -2.53 -6.97 40.90
C GLU A 55 -2.05 -7.71 39.63
N GLY A 56 -2.09 -7.02 38.49
CA GLY A 56 -1.71 -7.58 37.19
C GLY A 56 -2.80 -8.41 36.48
N GLN A 57 -4.00 -8.52 37.02
CA GLN A 57 -5.15 -9.18 36.39
C GLN A 57 -6.21 -8.16 35.99
N MET A 58 -6.76 -8.28 34.77
CA MET A 58 -7.92 -7.47 34.37
C MET A 58 -9.13 -7.84 35.23
N ALA A 59 -9.67 -6.84 35.91
CA ALA A 59 -10.77 -7.01 36.85
C ALA A 59 -12.13 -6.69 36.20
N ASP A 60 -12.24 -5.55 35.52
CA ASP A 60 -13.51 -5.08 34.98
C ASP A 60 -13.33 -4.05 33.84
N VAL A 61 -14.36 -3.89 33.01
CA VAL A 61 -14.44 -2.89 31.92
C VAL A 61 -15.67 -2.02 32.12
N PHE A 62 -15.45 -0.76 32.46
CA PHE A 62 -16.50 0.23 32.70
C PHE A 62 -16.85 0.98 31.42
N LYS A 63 -18.14 0.98 31.09
CA LYS A 63 -18.74 1.73 29.98
C LYS A 63 -18.95 3.20 30.33
N PRO A 64 -19.30 4.08 29.36
CA PRO A 64 -19.61 5.48 29.61
C PRO A 64 -20.60 5.68 30.78
N GLY A 65 -20.28 6.63 31.65
CA GLY A 65 -21.05 6.94 32.85
C GLY A 65 -20.17 7.17 34.08
N THR A 66 -20.86 7.50 35.18
CA THR A 66 -20.23 7.72 36.48
C THR A 66 -20.36 6.46 37.33
N HIS A 67 -19.23 5.90 37.74
CA HIS A 67 -19.14 4.69 38.52
C HIS A 67 -18.51 4.97 39.88
N ARG A 68 -19.05 4.36 40.93
CA ARG A 68 -18.45 4.41 42.25
C ARG A 68 -17.56 3.19 42.46
N LEU A 69 -16.26 3.44 42.63
CA LEU A 69 -15.28 2.39 42.88
C LEU A 69 -15.39 1.94 44.33
N THR A 70 -16.19 0.90 44.55
CA THR A 70 -16.26 0.23 45.85
C THR A 70 -15.75 -1.19 45.72
N THR A 71 -15.13 -1.64 46.79
CA THR A 71 -14.68 -3.02 46.98
C THR A 71 -15.71 -4.10 46.61
N GLN A 72 -17.00 -3.80 46.75
CA GLN A 72 -18.09 -4.77 46.55
C GLN A 72 -18.57 -4.84 45.09
N ASN A 73 -18.31 -3.79 44.28
CA ASN A 73 -18.81 -3.69 42.90
C ASN A 73 -17.81 -4.23 41.86
N LEU A 74 -16.66 -4.73 42.28
CA LEU A 74 -15.63 -5.30 41.41
C LEU A 74 -15.60 -6.82 41.63
N PRO A 75 -16.19 -7.65 40.74
CA PRO A 75 -16.41 -9.08 40.98
C PRO A 75 -15.13 -9.89 41.24
N ILE A 76 -14.01 -9.52 40.59
CA ILE A 76 -12.72 -10.18 40.82
C ILE A 76 -12.09 -9.74 42.15
N LEU A 77 -12.29 -8.48 42.58
CA LEU A 77 -11.86 -8.03 43.90
C LEU A 77 -12.65 -8.68 45.03
N ALA A 78 -13.96 -8.91 44.85
CA ALA A 78 -14.80 -9.58 45.84
C ALA A 78 -14.36 -11.03 46.07
N THR A 79 -13.86 -11.70 45.02
CA THR A 79 -13.41 -13.10 45.07
C THR A 79 -12.02 -13.24 45.70
N LEU A 80 -11.12 -12.26 45.51
CA LEU A 80 -9.78 -12.22 46.12
C LEU A 80 -9.79 -11.77 47.60
N LYS A 81 -10.84 -11.10 48.07
CA LYS A 81 -10.95 -10.49 49.42
C LYS A 81 -11.32 -11.42 50.56
N GLY A 82 -11.28 -12.74 50.36
CA GLY A 82 -11.59 -13.71 51.39
C GLY A 82 -10.63 -13.75 52.59
N TRP A 83 -9.46 -13.10 52.56
CA TRP A 83 -8.42 -13.34 53.57
C TRP A 83 -7.85 -12.09 54.25
N LYS A 84 -8.34 -11.86 55.47
CA LYS A 84 -7.56 -11.52 56.69
C LYS A 84 -7.06 -10.09 56.93
N TYR A 85 -7.12 -9.14 55.99
CA TYR A 85 -6.72 -7.74 56.25
C TYR A 85 -7.86 -6.77 55.96
N GLY A 86 -8.49 -6.25 57.01
CA GLY A 86 -9.66 -5.38 56.90
C GLY A 86 -9.35 -4.08 56.18
N PHE A 87 -10.01 -3.85 55.03
CA PHE A 87 -10.34 -2.59 54.33
C PHE A 87 -9.30 -1.46 54.17
N GLU A 88 -8.10 -1.57 54.72
CA GLU A 88 -6.89 -0.82 54.38
C GLU A 88 -5.91 -1.84 53.79
N SER A 89 -6.00 -2.09 52.49
CA SER A 89 -5.02 -2.93 51.82
C SER A 89 -4.41 -2.15 50.64
N PRO A 90 -3.06 -2.08 50.57
CA PRO A 90 -2.29 -1.40 49.54
C PRO A 90 -2.28 -2.24 48.26
N PHE A 91 -3.44 -2.38 47.62
CA PHE A 91 -3.53 -3.12 46.37
C PHE A 91 -3.15 -2.21 45.21
N LYS A 92 -2.08 -2.58 44.49
CA LYS A 92 -1.67 -1.91 43.27
C LYS A 92 -2.72 -2.16 42.19
N SER A 93 -3.45 -1.11 41.85
CA SER A 93 -4.47 -1.07 40.82
C SER A 93 -4.10 -0.03 39.78
N ASP A 94 -4.22 -0.40 38.52
CA ASP A 94 -4.10 0.51 37.39
C ASP A 94 -5.49 0.72 36.76
N VAL A 95 -5.77 1.95 36.33
CA VAL A 95 -6.94 2.27 35.50
C VAL A 95 -6.44 2.78 34.16
N TYR A 96 -6.85 2.08 33.10
CA TYR A 96 -6.58 2.47 31.73
C TYR A 96 -7.86 3.01 31.12
N PHE A 97 -7.82 4.23 30.63
CA PHE A 97 -8.86 4.74 29.75
C PHE A 97 -8.52 4.37 28.31
N ILE A 98 -9.49 3.82 27.60
CA ILE A 98 -9.37 3.37 26.22
C ILE A 98 -10.39 4.15 25.39
N SER A 99 -9.91 4.75 24.32
CA SER A 99 -10.75 5.46 23.38
C SER A 99 -11.44 4.46 22.44
N THR A 100 -12.76 4.53 22.41
CA THR A 100 -13.61 3.77 21.47
C THR A 100 -14.05 4.63 20.28
N LYS A 101 -13.46 5.84 20.13
CA LYS A 101 -13.71 6.73 18.99
C LYS A 101 -13.23 6.10 17.68
N LEU A 102 -13.83 6.53 16.58
CA LEU A 102 -13.41 6.14 15.23
C LEU A 102 -12.21 6.99 14.80
N TYR A 103 -11.07 6.35 14.55
CA TYR A 103 -9.89 6.97 13.96
C TYR A 103 -9.98 6.81 12.44
N ASN A 104 -10.21 7.92 11.75
CA ASN A 104 -10.35 7.97 10.30
C ASN A 104 -9.03 8.39 9.62
N ASP A 105 -9.02 8.30 8.29
CA ASP A 105 -7.96 8.82 7.42
C ASP A 105 -6.55 8.27 7.74
N LEU A 106 -6.50 7.05 8.31
CA LEU A 106 -5.24 6.36 8.52
C LEU A 106 -4.72 5.85 7.18
N LYS A 107 -3.48 6.19 6.85
CA LYS A 107 -2.91 5.88 5.55
C LYS A 107 -2.30 4.48 5.53
N TRP A 108 -2.54 3.76 4.46
CA TRP A 108 -1.82 2.54 4.12
C TRP A 108 -1.23 2.66 2.71
N GLY A 109 -0.20 1.87 2.44
CA GLY A 109 0.37 1.80 1.11
C GLY A 109 1.53 0.82 1.05
N THR A 110 1.89 0.46 -0.17
CA THR A 110 3.01 -0.43 -0.46
C THR A 110 4.32 0.31 -0.24
N SER A 111 5.15 -0.14 0.71
CA SER A 111 6.47 0.45 0.95
C SER A 111 7.44 0.17 -0.20
N ASN A 112 7.30 -1.00 -0.82
CA ASN A 112 8.01 -1.41 -2.04
C ASN A 112 6.99 -1.82 -3.11
N PRO A 113 7.30 -1.68 -4.40
CA PRO A 113 6.46 -2.19 -5.47
C PRO A 113 6.17 -3.68 -5.32
N ILE A 114 4.92 -4.06 -5.54
CA ILE A 114 4.48 -5.45 -5.55
C ILE A 114 4.60 -5.98 -6.98
N MET A 115 5.19 -7.16 -7.13
CA MET A 115 5.21 -7.86 -8.42
C MET A 115 3.85 -8.53 -8.68
N MET A 116 3.23 -8.19 -9.80
CA MET A 116 1.99 -8.77 -10.27
C MET A 116 2.20 -9.33 -11.68
N ARG A 117 1.61 -10.50 -11.96
CA ARG A 117 1.50 -11.01 -13.33
C ARG A 117 0.24 -10.44 -13.97
N ASP A 118 0.42 -9.78 -15.09
CA ASP A 118 -0.59 -9.14 -15.91
C ASP A 118 -0.71 -9.86 -17.26
N ALA A 119 -1.92 -9.87 -17.81
CA ALA A 119 -2.20 -10.55 -19.07
C ALA A 119 -1.66 -9.81 -20.30
N ASP A 120 -1.60 -8.48 -20.24
CA ASP A 120 -1.22 -7.63 -21.38
C ASP A 120 0.25 -7.24 -21.34
N PHE A 121 0.78 -6.95 -20.15
CA PHE A 121 2.14 -6.43 -19.95
C PHE A 121 3.12 -7.44 -19.34
N GLY A 122 2.67 -8.64 -18.99
CA GLY A 122 3.53 -9.67 -18.40
C GLY A 122 3.81 -9.42 -16.92
N MET A 123 5.04 -9.10 -16.53
CA MET A 123 5.38 -8.85 -15.12
C MET A 123 5.39 -7.34 -14.84
N LEU A 124 4.48 -6.89 -13.98
CA LEU A 124 4.37 -5.50 -13.56
C LEU A 124 4.80 -5.31 -12.10
N ARG A 125 5.35 -4.13 -11.80
CA ARG A 125 5.68 -3.70 -10.43
C ARG A 125 4.76 -2.56 -10.04
N ILE A 126 3.65 -2.88 -9.39
CA ILE A 126 2.65 -1.87 -9.06
C ILE A 126 2.83 -1.36 -7.64
N ARG A 127 2.45 -0.11 -7.41
CA ARG A 127 2.33 0.45 -6.05
C ARG A 127 0.86 0.71 -5.79
N ALA A 128 0.44 0.55 -4.54
CA ALA A 128 -0.94 0.82 -4.14
C ALA A 128 -0.95 1.60 -2.83
N PHE A 129 -1.93 2.47 -2.68
CA PHE A 129 -2.16 3.20 -1.44
C PHE A 129 -3.64 3.52 -1.24
N GLY A 130 -3.96 3.90 -0.02
CA GLY A 130 -5.25 4.47 0.32
C GLY A 130 -5.38 4.72 1.81
N ILE A 131 -6.62 4.66 2.28
CA ILE A 131 -6.96 4.98 3.66
C ILE A 131 -7.78 3.87 4.32
N TYR A 132 -7.72 3.83 5.64
CA TYR A 132 -8.51 2.93 6.47
C TYR A 132 -8.95 3.63 7.75
N SER A 133 -9.91 3.03 8.44
CA SER A 133 -10.43 3.55 9.69
C SER A 133 -10.58 2.44 10.72
N ILE A 134 -10.18 2.72 11.94
CA ILE A 134 -10.20 1.76 13.05
C ILE A 134 -10.91 2.33 14.26
N LYS A 135 -11.43 1.44 15.10
CA LYS A 135 -11.89 1.75 16.45
C LYS A 135 -11.61 0.56 17.36
N VAL A 136 -11.43 0.82 18.65
CA VAL A 136 -11.37 -0.24 19.65
C VAL A 136 -12.78 -0.73 19.93
N VAL A 137 -12.99 -2.04 19.89
CA VAL A 137 -14.28 -2.69 20.16
C VAL A 137 -14.20 -3.71 21.30
N ASP A 138 -13.00 -4.20 21.61
CA ASP A 138 -12.73 -5.03 22.78
C ASP A 138 -11.53 -4.45 23.53
N SER A 139 -11.85 -3.59 24.50
CA SER A 139 -10.90 -2.90 25.37
C SER A 139 -10.00 -3.85 26.17
N ALA A 140 -10.51 -5.02 26.58
CA ALA A 140 -9.73 -5.99 27.35
C ALA A 140 -8.69 -6.69 26.47
N THR A 141 -9.09 -7.12 25.27
CA THR A 141 -8.15 -7.71 24.30
C THR A 141 -7.15 -6.69 23.80
N PHE A 142 -7.59 -5.47 23.49
CA PHE A 142 -6.73 -4.36 23.08
C PHE A 142 -5.65 -4.05 24.13
N LEU A 143 -6.07 -3.93 25.40
CA LEU A 143 -5.13 -3.70 26.50
C LEU A 143 -4.10 -4.82 26.64
N ARG A 144 -4.57 -6.08 26.62
CA ARG A 144 -3.72 -7.26 26.81
C ARG A 144 -2.70 -7.45 25.68
N GLN A 145 -3.13 -7.25 24.43
CA GLN A 145 -2.33 -7.59 23.26
C GLN A 145 -1.41 -6.45 22.80
N LEU A 146 -1.82 -5.19 22.99
CA LEU A 146 -1.15 -4.04 22.37
C LEU A 146 -0.59 -3.02 23.37
N VAL A 147 -1.40 -2.62 24.36
CA VAL A 147 -1.01 -1.55 25.29
C VAL A 147 0.01 -2.05 26.32
N GLY A 148 -0.21 -3.24 26.88
CA GLY A 148 0.65 -3.81 27.93
C GLY A 148 0.67 -2.91 29.17
N THR A 149 1.87 -2.47 29.58
CA THR A 149 2.08 -1.58 30.74
C THR A 149 2.40 -0.13 30.35
N ASN A 150 2.29 0.21 29.05
CA ASN A 150 2.57 1.55 28.57
C ASN A 150 1.60 2.56 29.16
N GLY A 151 2.14 3.70 29.61
CA GLY A 151 1.32 4.76 30.20
C GLY A 151 0.47 5.50 29.17
N VAL A 152 0.92 5.56 27.92
CA VAL A 152 0.23 6.15 26.79
C VAL A 152 0.46 5.24 25.59
N TYR A 153 -0.58 4.96 24.82
CA TYR A 153 -0.51 4.20 23.58
C TYR A 153 -1.28 4.94 22.50
N THR A 154 -0.64 5.17 21.37
CA THR A 154 -1.10 6.10 20.33
C THR A 154 -1.26 5.39 18.98
N VAL A 155 -1.96 6.02 18.04
CA VAL A 155 -2.09 5.53 16.67
C VAL A 155 -0.72 5.30 16.00
N PRO A 156 0.27 6.19 16.10
CA PRO A 156 1.63 5.94 15.60
C PRO A 156 2.25 4.62 16.09
N ASP A 157 2.04 4.24 17.35
CA ASP A 157 2.64 3.05 17.96
C ASP A 157 2.18 1.74 17.29
N ILE A 158 0.94 1.71 16.78
CA ILE A 158 0.37 0.53 16.11
C ILE A 158 0.41 0.62 14.58
N SER A 159 0.50 1.83 14.03
CA SER A 159 0.31 2.10 12.60
C SER A 159 1.26 1.32 11.69
N GLU A 160 2.52 1.11 12.11
CA GLU A 160 3.47 0.36 11.28
C GLU A 160 3.07 -1.12 11.14
N GLN A 161 2.70 -1.76 12.26
CA GLN A 161 2.24 -3.15 12.24
C GLN A 161 0.98 -3.30 11.39
N LEU A 162 -0.02 -2.43 11.59
CA LEU A 162 -1.26 -2.48 10.80
C LEU A 162 -0.98 -2.31 9.30
N ARG A 163 -0.12 -1.36 8.92
CA ARG A 163 0.26 -1.15 7.51
C ARG A 163 0.93 -2.38 6.90
N LYS A 164 1.82 -3.06 7.63
CA LYS A 164 2.48 -4.30 7.16
C LYS A 164 1.46 -5.43 6.96
N THR A 165 0.54 -5.60 7.92
CA THR A 165 -0.54 -6.58 7.83
C THR A 165 -1.46 -6.30 6.65
N ILE A 166 -1.88 -5.04 6.47
CA ILE A 166 -2.68 -4.59 5.33
C ILE A 166 -1.96 -4.90 4.01
N MET A 167 -0.69 -4.51 3.88
CA MET A 167 0.09 -4.72 2.66
C MET A 167 0.20 -6.20 2.31
N SER A 168 0.40 -7.06 3.31
CA SER A 168 0.47 -8.52 3.10
C SER A 168 -0.85 -9.07 2.57
N ARG A 169 -1.99 -8.72 3.18
CA ARG A 169 -3.31 -9.20 2.71
C ARG A 169 -3.74 -8.58 1.39
N PHE A 170 -3.42 -7.31 1.16
CA PHE A 170 -3.67 -6.65 -0.12
C PHE A 170 -2.91 -7.36 -1.27
N THR A 171 -1.63 -7.67 -1.07
CA THR A 171 -0.80 -8.38 -2.06
C THR A 171 -1.42 -9.72 -2.46
N ASP A 172 -1.91 -10.47 -1.47
CA ASP A 172 -2.56 -11.76 -1.65
C ASP A 172 -3.86 -11.62 -2.46
N VAL A 173 -4.75 -10.70 -2.07
CA VAL A 173 -6.01 -10.44 -2.81
C VAL A 173 -5.74 -9.99 -4.24
N LEU A 174 -4.78 -9.09 -4.43
CA LEU A 174 -4.41 -8.60 -5.75
C LEU A 174 -3.96 -9.76 -6.67
N GLY A 175 -3.08 -10.63 -6.18
CA GLY A 175 -2.60 -11.80 -6.93
C GLY A 175 -3.71 -12.82 -7.24
N GLU A 176 -4.65 -13.03 -6.32
CA GLU A 176 -5.79 -13.93 -6.50
C GLU A 176 -6.85 -13.37 -7.46
N SER A 177 -7.02 -12.05 -7.52
CA SER A 177 -8.05 -11.38 -8.32
C SER A 177 -7.88 -11.61 -9.82
N LYS A 178 -6.62 -11.75 -10.28
CA LYS A 178 -6.25 -11.89 -11.70
C LYS A 178 -6.87 -10.80 -12.59
N VAL A 179 -7.13 -9.62 -12.03
CA VAL A 179 -7.65 -8.46 -12.75
C VAL A 179 -6.50 -7.82 -13.54
N PRO A 180 -6.64 -7.60 -14.86
CA PRO A 180 -5.65 -6.86 -15.64
C PRO A 180 -5.42 -5.46 -15.08
N ALA A 181 -4.19 -4.97 -15.19
CA ALA A 181 -3.75 -3.74 -14.56
C ALA A 181 -4.55 -2.50 -15.02
N LEU A 182 -5.00 -2.50 -16.27
CA LEU A 182 -5.84 -1.44 -16.84
C LEU A 182 -7.27 -1.44 -16.31
N ASP A 183 -7.75 -2.60 -15.86
CA ASP A 183 -9.10 -2.78 -15.34
C ASP A 183 -9.18 -2.56 -13.83
N LEU A 184 -8.03 -2.54 -13.12
CA LEU A 184 -7.95 -2.39 -11.66
C LEU A 184 -8.70 -1.15 -11.16
N ALA A 185 -8.61 -0.02 -11.87
CA ALA A 185 -9.28 1.22 -11.48
C ALA A 185 -10.82 1.08 -11.43
N SER A 186 -11.39 0.18 -12.23
CA SER A 186 -12.82 -0.13 -12.20
C SER A 186 -13.22 -1.10 -11.09
N LYS A 187 -12.25 -1.58 -10.30
CA LYS A 187 -12.38 -2.64 -9.29
C LYS A 187 -11.88 -2.26 -7.90
N TYR A 188 -11.60 -0.98 -7.64
CA TYR A 188 -11.10 -0.55 -6.34
C TYR A 188 -12.08 -0.83 -5.20
N ASP A 189 -13.38 -0.69 -5.42
CA ASP A 189 -14.39 -0.97 -4.39
C ASP A 189 -14.44 -2.46 -4.05
N GLU A 190 -14.49 -3.33 -5.06
CA GLU A 190 -14.49 -4.79 -4.85
C GLU A 190 -13.19 -5.26 -4.18
N LEU A 191 -12.03 -4.73 -4.58
CA LEU A 191 -10.76 -5.02 -3.93
C LEU A 191 -10.74 -4.52 -2.49
N SER A 192 -11.29 -3.33 -2.23
CA SER A 192 -11.37 -2.77 -0.89
C SER A 192 -12.20 -3.67 0.04
N ASP A 193 -13.36 -4.13 -0.42
CA ASP A 193 -14.24 -5.00 0.35
C ASP A 193 -13.62 -6.37 0.61
N LEU A 194 -12.98 -6.99 -0.39
CA LEU A 194 -12.30 -8.26 -0.24
C LEU A 194 -11.15 -8.19 0.77
N VAL A 195 -10.32 -7.14 0.66
CA VAL A 195 -9.20 -6.92 1.60
C VAL A 195 -9.72 -6.65 3.00
N ARG A 196 -10.76 -5.82 3.15
CA ARG A 196 -11.41 -5.57 4.43
C ARG A 196 -11.93 -6.85 5.07
N GLN A 197 -12.61 -7.71 4.30
CA GLN A 197 -13.11 -9.00 4.80
C GLN A 197 -11.97 -9.88 5.32
N LYS A 198 -10.90 -10.05 4.54
CA LYS A 198 -9.73 -10.84 4.96
C LYS A 198 -9.04 -10.27 6.20
N LEU A 199 -8.98 -8.94 6.33
CA LEU A 199 -8.34 -8.27 7.47
C LEU A 199 -9.20 -8.24 8.74
N SER A 200 -10.53 -8.33 8.61
CA SER A 200 -11.45 -8.14 9.73
C SER A 200 -11.16 -9.11 10.88
N GLU A 201 -10.88 -10.37 10.60
CA GLU A 201 -10.55 -11.36 11.63
C GLU A 201 -9.21 -11.06 12.32
N GLU A 202 -8.21 -10.63 11.57
CA GLU A 202 -6.89 -10.26 12.13
C GLU A 202 -7.03 -9.07 13.09
N PHE A 203 -7.80 -8.05 12.72
CA PHE A 203 -8.02 -6.86 13.56
C PHE A 203 -8.78 -7.22 14.84
N LYS A 204 -9.74 -8.14 14.79
CA LYS A 204 -10.46 -8.63 15.97
C LYS A 204 -9.51 -9.27 16.99
N THR A 205 -8.47 -9.99 16.57
CA THR A 205 -7.48 -10.58 17.50
C THR A 205 -6.74 -9.53 18.33
N MET A 206 -6.68 -8.29 17.83
CA MET A 206 -6.09 -7.12 18.47
C MET A 206 -7.12 -6.29 19.27
N GLY A 207 -8.39 -6.71 19.34
CA GLY A 207 -9.49 -5.94 19.94
C GLY A 207 -9.94 -4.74 19.10
N LEU A 208 -9.56 -4.72 17.82
CA LEU A 208 -9.85 -3.63 16.88
C LEU A 208 -10.92 -4.03 15.86
N GLU A 209 -11.68 -3.04 15.39
CA GLU A 209 -12.55 -3.17 14.23
C GLU A 209 -11.99 -2.35 13.07
N LEU A 210 -11.76 -3.01 11.92
CA LEU A 210 -11.50 -2.33 10.64
C LEU A 210 -12.83 -1.82 10.08
N SER A 211 -13.19 -0.60 10.45
CA SER A 211 -14.49 -0.02 10.13
C SER A 211 -14.63 0.28 8.64
N LYS A 212 -13.58 0.87 8.04
CA LYS A 212 -13.51 1.21 6.62
C LYS A 212 -12.12 0.91 6.08
N PHE A 213 -12.07 0.57 4.80
CA PHE A 213 -10.84 0.36 4.06
C PHE A 213 -11.09 0.78 2.61
N PHE A 214 -10.21 1.59 2.05
CA PHE A 214 -10.31 2.08 0.68
C PHE A 214 -8.96 1.96 -0.01
N VAL A 215 -9.00 1.43 -1.23
CA VAL A 215 -7.94 1.57 -2.23
C VAL A 215 -8.19 2.87 -2.97
N GLU A 216 -7.30 3.86 -2.81
CA GLU A 216 -7.43 5.14 -3.51
C GLU A 216 -6.78 5.08 -4.89
N ASN A 217 -5.64 4.38 -4.98
CA ASN A 217 -4.90 4.27 -6.23
C ASN A 217 -4.03 3.02 -6.26
N ILE A 218 -3.91 2.47 -7.46
CA ILE A 218 -2.90 1.48 -7.84
C ILE A 218 -2.16 2.04 -9.06
N SER A 219 -0.91 2.45 -8.87
CA SER A 219 -0.10 3.08 -9.91
C SER A 219 0.74 2.05 -10.67
N LEU A 220 0.93 2.31 -11.96
CA LEU A 220 1.78 1.51 -12.82
C LEU A 220 3.24 1.96 -12.70
N PRO A 221 4.22 1.16 -13.17
CA PRO A 221 5.58 1.64 -13.38
C PRO A 221 5.62 2.78 -14.40
N GLU A 222 6.49 3.77 -14.19
CA GLU A 222 6.66 4.93 -15.08
C GLU A 222 6.96 4.50 -16.53
N GLU A 223 7.71 3.41 -16.73
CA GLU A 223 8.03 2.90 -18.05
C GLU A 223 6.80 2.41 -18.81
N VAL A 224 5.83 1.83 -18.09
CA VAL A 224 4.58 1.33 -18.67
C VAL A 224 3.65 2.50 -18.97
N GLU A 225 3.55 3.48 -18.06
CA GLU A 225 2.80 4.72 -18.28
C GLU A 225 3.32 5.47 -19.52
N ALA A 226 4.64 5.63 -19.65
CA ALA A 226 5.25 6.28 -20.81
C ALA A 226 4.99 5.55 -22.14
N MET A 227 5.01 4.21 -22.13
CA MET A 227 4.66 3.42 -23.31
C MET A 227 3.17 3.54 -23.68
N MET A 228 2.29 3.60 -22.68
CA MET A 228 0.86 3.83 -22.89
C MET A 228 0.57 5.21 -23.45
N ASP A 229 1.20 6.26 -22.91
CA ASP A 229 1.06 7.63 -23.39
C ASP A 229 1.52 7.75 -24.85
N LYS A 230 2.65 7.13 -25.21
CA LYS A 230 3.14 7.09 -26.58
C LYS A 230 2.15 6.38 -27.52
N ARG A 231 1.61 5.22 -27.10
CA ARG A 231 0.61 4.48 -27.89
C ARG A 231 -0.68 5.29 -28.07
N THR A 232 -1.13 5.96 -27.00
CA THR A 232 -2.32 6.82 -27.01
C THR A 232 -2.11 8.01 -27.94
N GLY A 233 -0.95 8.68 -27.87
CA GLY A 233 -0.59 9.77 -28.77
C GLY A 233 -0.61 9.34 -30.24
N VAL A 234 0.01 8.21 -30.58
CA VAL A 234 -0.03 7.67 -31.96
C VAL A 234 -1.46 7.32 -32.37
N GLY A 235 -2.24 6.70 -31.49
CA GLY A 235 -3.64 6.34 -31.73
C GLY A 235 -4.54 7.56 -31.98
N MET A 236 -4.35 8.64 -31.23
CA MET A 236 -5.06 9.91 -31.43
C MET A 236 -4.64 10.60 -32.74
N MET A 237 -3.37 10.47 -33.13
CA MET A 237 -2.84 11.05 -34.37
C MET A 237 -3.22 10.24 -35.62
N ALA A 238 -3.44 8.93 -35.50
CA ALA A 238 -3.79 8.06 -36.63
C ALA A 238 -5.01 8.53 -37.46
N PRO A 239 -6.17 8.87 -36.85
CA PRO A 239 -7.31 9.39 -37.62
C PRO A 239 -7.04 10.77 -38.21
N VAL A 240 -6.23 11.61 -37.53
CA VAL A 240 -5.85 12.95 -38.04
C VAL A 240 -4.92 12.84 -39.25
N MET A 241 -3.96 11.92 -39.22
CA MET A 241 -3.07 11.65 -40.37
C MET A 241 -3.83 11.00 -41.53
N GLY A 242 -4.77 10.10 -41.23
CA GLY A 242 -5.69 9.54 -42.23
C GLY A 242 -6.56 10.63 -42.88
N ALA A 243 -7.16 11.51 -42.08
CA ALA A 243 -7.98 12.62 -42.56
C ALA A 243 -7.15 13.64 -43.36
N TYR A 244 -5.92 13.95 -42.92
CA TYR A 244 -5.02 14.85 -43.63
C TYR A 244 -4.59 14.27 -44.99
N THR A 245 -4.27 12.98 -45.03
CA THR A 245 -3.95 12.28 -46.28
C THR A 245 -5.16 12.26 -47.23
N GLN A 246 -6.37 11.99 -46.72
CA GLN A 246 -7.60 12.04 -47.52
C GLN A 246 -7.89 13.45 -48.06
N MET A 247 -7.65 14.48 -47.24
CA MET A 247 -7.84 15.87 -47.64
C MET A 247 -6.86 16.29 -48.74
N GLN A 248 -5.57 15.94 -48.61
CA GLN A 248 -4.58 16.21 -49.65
C GLN A 248 -4.90 15.48 -50.96
N VAL A 249 -5.38 14.24 -50.89
CA VAL A 249 -5.84 13.51 -52.08
C VAL A 249 -7.04 14.21 -52.69
N ALA A 250 -8.04 14.62 -51.90
CA ALA A 250 -9.21 15.33 -52.39
C ALA A 250 -8.85 16.67 -53.04
N ASP A 251 -7.95 17.45 -52.46
CA ASP A 251 -7.49 18.74 -53.00
C ASP A 251 -6.65 18.58 -54.29
N SER A 252 -5.97 17.44 -54.47
CA SER A 252 -5.20 17.15 -55.68
C SER A 252 -6.06 16.83 -56.91
N ILE A 253 -7.31 16.38 -56.72
CA ILE A 253 -8.24 16.03 -57.81
C ILE A 253 -8.65 17.26 -58.66
N PRO A 254 -9.10 18.40 -58.09
CA PRO A 254 -9.43 19.59 -58.87
C PRO A 254 -8.19 20.28 -59.49
N LEU A 255 -7.02 20.23 -58.83
CA LEU A 255 -5.75 20.73 -59.39
C LEU A 255 -5.27 19.91 -60.62
N ALA A 256 -5.53 18.60 -60.63
CA ALA A 256 -5.31 17.76 -61.81
C ALA A 256 -6.31 18.08 -62.94
N ALA A 257 -7.55 18.47 -62.60
CA ALA A 257 -8.60 18.80 -63.56
C ALA A 257 -8.45 20.19 -64.21
N GLN A 258 -7.78 21.15 -63.55
CA GLN A 258 -7.52 22.49 -64.11
C GLN A 258 -6.37 22.52 -65.14
N ASN A 259 -5.55 21.48 -65.24
CA ASN A 259 -4.54 21.34 -66.28
C ASN A 259 -5.13 20.73 -67.56
N GLN A 260 -6.00 21.46 -68.25
CA GLN A 260 -6.66 21.04 -69.52
C GLN A 260 -5.74 21.04 -70.76
N GLY A 261 -4.42 20.84 -70.58
CA GLY A 261 -3.43 20.95 -71.66
C GLY A 261 -2.43 19.81 -71.79
N GLY A 262 -2.59 18.69 -71.06
CA GLY A 262 -1.57 17.64 -71.03
C GLY A 262 -2.13 16.23 -70.96
N VAL A 263 -2.44 15.64 -72.11
CA VAL A 263 -2.77 14.20 -72.26
C VAL A 263 -1.61 13.29 -71.82
N ALA A 264 -0.44 13.84 -71.46
CA ALA A 264 0.69 13.11 -70.86
C ALA A 264 0.74 13.13 -69.31
N GLY A 265 -0.05 13.95 -68.61
CA GLY A 265 0.02 14.12 -67.15
C GLY A 265 -0.91 13.20 -66.35
N LEU A 266 -1.94 12.66 -67.00
CA LEU A 266 -2.95 11.79 -66.37
C LEU A 266 -2.42 10.38 -66.02
N GLY A 267 -1.28 9.97 -66.59
CA GLY A 267 -0.63 8.69 -66.30
C GLY A 267 0.32 8.69 -65.09
N MET A 268 0.79 9.85 -64.62
CA MET A 268 1.76 9.93 -63.51
C MET A 268 1.09 10.16 -62.14
N GLY A 269 0.05 11.00 -62.03
CA GLY A 269 -0.57 11.32 -60.74
C GLY A 269 -1.35 10.16 -60.11
N MET A 270 -2.12 9.41 -60.93
CA MET A 270 -2.76 8.16 -60.50
C MET A 270 -1.83 6.94 -60.55
N GLY A 271 -0.80 6.96 -61.42
CA GLY A 271 0.17 5.88 -61.56
C GLY A 271 1.17 5.77 -60.40
N VAL A 272 1.49 6.88 -59.72
CA VAL A 272 2.36 6.87 -58.53
C VAL A 272 1.62 6.43 -57.28
N GLY A 273 0.34 6.81 -57.11
CA GLY A 273 -0.50 6.38 -55.98
C GLY A 273 -0.87 4.89 -56.01
N PHE A 274 -1.22 4.35 -57.18
CA PHE A 274 -1.47 2.91 -57.35
C PHE A 274 -0.20 2.08 -57.55
N GLY A 275 0.86 2.63 -58.17
CA GLY A 275 2.13 1.93 -58.38
C GLY A 275 2.94 1.72 -57.10
N MET A 276 2.92 2.67 -56.17
CA MET A 276 3.61 2.55 -54.88
C MET A 276 2.81 1.70 -53.87
N GLY A 277 1.47 1.70 -53.96
CA GLY A 277 0.61 0.80 -53.19
C GLY A 277 0.77 -0.67 -53.57
N ASN A 278 0.92 -0.98 -54.87
CA ASN A 278 1.14 -2.35 -55.34
C ASN A 278 2.56 -2.86 -55.05
N MET A 279 3.58 -1.98 -55.09
CA MET A 279 4.97 -2.35 -54.80
C MET A 279 5.19 -2.59 -53.29
N MET A 280 4.54 -1.81 -52.41
CA MET A 280 4.60 -2.00 -50.96
C MET A 280 3.73 -3.17 -50.47
N GLY A 281 2.61 -3.46 -51.15
CA GLY A 281 1.79 -4.65 -50.91
C GLY A 281 2.49 -5.97 -51.29
N GLN A 282 3.24 -5.99 -52.40
CA GLN A 282 4.02 -7.17 -52.80
C GLN A 282 5.27 -7.40 -51.95
N GLN A 283 5.89 -6.35 -51.41
CA GLN A 283 7.03 -6.49 -50.50
C GLN A 283 6.63 -6.97 -49.09
N MET A 284 5.39 -6.70 -48.66
CA MET A 284 4.86 -7.20 -47.37
C MET A 284 4.28 -8.62 -47.49
N ALA A 285 3.78 -9.02 -48.67
CA ALA A 285 3.32 -10.40 -48.93
C ALA A 285 4.48 -11.40 -49.13
N GLY A 286 5.67 -10.95 -49.55
CA GLY A 286 6.86 -11.80 -49.75
C GLY A 286 7.60 -12.20 -48.46
N ALA A 287 7.36 -11.52 -47.33
CA ALA A 287 8.01 -11.79 -46.05
C ALA A 287 7.29 -12.86 -45.19
N GLN A 288 6.12 -13.34 -45.63
CA GLN A 288 5.28 -14.29 -44.87
C GLN A 288 5.34 -15.73 -45.42
N GLN A 289 6.21 -16.00 -46.40
CA GLN A 289 6.29 -17.31 -47.06
C GLN A 289 7.66 -18.02 -46.88
N GLN A 290 8.43 -17.65 -45.86
CA GLN A 290 9.68 -18.31 -45.49
C GLN A 290 9.76 -18.60 -43.98
N MET A 291 8.71 -19.22 -43.43
CA MET A 291 8.67 -19.74 -42.05
C MET A 291 7.85 -21.03 -42.00
N GLY A 292 8.26 -22.02 -42.79
CA GLY A 292 7.57 -23.30 -42.89
C GLY A 292 8.44 -24.41 -43.46
N GLN A 293 9.45 -24.85 -42.71
CA GLN A 293 9.94 -26.24 -42.65
C GLN A 293 11.25 -26.29 -41.86
N GLN A 294 11.22 -26.82 -40.64
CA GLN A 294 12.27 -27.74 -40.21
C GLN A 294 11.84 -28.55 -38.98
N THR A 295 12.08 -29.85 -39.14
CA THR A 295 11.69 -31.01 -38.34
C THR A 295 12.52 -31.17 -37.06
N PHE A 296 11.88 -31.65 -36.00
CA PHE A 296 12.54 -32.15 -34.79
C PHE A 296 13.16 -33.54 -35.02
N PRO A 297 14.33 -33.80 -34.40
CA PRO A 297 14.44 -35.01 -33.60
C PRO A 297 14.93 -34.71 -32.17
N ALA A 298 14.49 -35.59 -31.27
CA ALA A 298 14.69 -35.55 -29.82
C ALA A 298 16.14 -35.79 -29.38
N GLY A 299 16.50 -35.27 -28.21
CA GLY A 299 17.58 -35.84 -27.39
C GLY A 299 18.32 -34.86 -26.47
N SER A 300 18.11 -35.04 -25.15
CA SER A 300 19.02 -34.77 -24.00
C SER A 300 19.40 -33.34 -23.60
N ALA A 301 19.11 -33.02 -22.32
CA ALA A 301 19.65 -31.91 -21.52
C ALA A 301 21.17 -32.06 -21.28
N PRO A 302 21.94 -30.97 -21.02
CA PRO A 302 21.96 -30.34 -19.69
C PRO A 302 22.22 -28.81 -19.61
N SER A 303 21.79 -28.22 -18.48
CA SER A 303 22.34 -27.08 -17.72
C SER A 303 22.80 -25.81 -18.47
N ALA A 304 22.02 -24.73 -18.40
CA ALA A 304 22.36 -23.40 -18.94
C ALA A 304 23.17 -22.55 -17.93
N ALA A 305 24.40 -22.21 -18.30
CA ALA A 305 25.12 -21.04 -17.82
C ALA A 305 24.70 -19.81 -18.65
N ALA A 306 24.67 -18.63 -18.03
CA ALA A 306 24.30 -17.36 -18.67
C ALA A 306 25.24 -17.02 -19.86
N PRO A 307 24.74 -16.41 -20.95
CA PRO A 307 25.57 -16.04 -22.08
C PRO A 307 26.54 -14.91 -21.70
N VAL A 308 27.83 -15.12 -21.95
CA VAL A 308 28.88 -14.12 -21.75
C VAL A 308 28.79 -13.09 -22.88
N LYS A 309 28.52 -11.82 -22.56
CA LYS A 309 28.55 -10.71 -23.52
C LYS A 309 29.93 -10.60 -24.18
N SER A 310 29.98 -10.20 -25.44
CA SER A 310 31.25 -10.04 -26.15
C SER A 310 32.01 -8.80 -25.64
N LEU A 311 33.36 -8.82 -25.71
CA LEU A 311 34.20 -7.69 -25.29
C LEU A 311 33.81 -6.37 -26.00
N LYS A 312 33.39 -6.45 -27.26
CA LYS A 312 32.98 -5.28 -28.03
C LYS A 312 31.70 -4.64 -27.47
N GLU A 313 30.75 -5.46 -27.04
CA GLU A 313 29.51 -5.00 -26.42
C GLU A 313 29.78 -4.37 -25.05
N GLU A 314 30.58 -5.01 -24.19
CA GLU A 314 30.92 -4.47 -22.86
C GLU A 314 31.68 -3.13 -22.94
N LEU A 315 32.58 -2.96 -23.92
CA LEU A 315 33.30 -1.70 -24.11
C LEU A 315 32.44 -0.59 -24.72
N THR A 316 31.44 -0.94 -25.52
CA THR A 316 30.51 0.03 -26.12
C THR A 316 29.52 0.54 -25.06
N GLU A 317 28.97 -0.35 -24.23
CA GLU A 317 28.14 0.04 -23.08
C GLU A 317 28.91 0.93 -22.10
N LEU A 318 30.18 0.60 -21.80
CA LEU A 318 31.01 1.42 -20.91
C LEU A 318 31.29 2.82 -21.50
N LYS A 319 31.48 2.92 -22.82
CA LYS A 319 31.68 4.19 -23.50
C LYS A 319 30.42 5.05 -23.50
N ASP A 320 29.25 4.45 -23.70
CA ASP A 320 27.97 5.17 -23.62
C ASP A 320 27.71 5.73 -22.21
N LEU A 321 28.07 4.98 -21.15
CA LEU A 321 27.98 5.46 -19.77
C LEU A 321 28.90 6.65 -19.49
N PHE A 322 30.09 6.68 -20.11
CA PHE A 322 31.00 7.81 -19.99
C PHE A 322 30.54 9.02 -20.81
N ASP A 323 30.10 8.81 -22.05
CA ASP A 323 29.63 9.87 -22.94
C ASP A 323 28.32 10.51 -22.41
N SER A 324 27.53 9.75 -21.63
CA SER A 324 26.35 10.26 -20.90
C SER A 324 26.67 10.92 -19.55
N GLN A 325 27.95 11.08 -19.21
CA GLN A 325 28.44 11.67 -17.95
C GLN A 325 27.96 10.95 -16.67
N LEU A 326 27.53 9.68 -16.78
CA LEU A 326 27.11 8.87 -15.63
C LEU A 326 28.30 8.34 -14.82
N ILE A 327 29.47 8.26 -15.44
CA ILE A 327 30.73 7.88 -14.79
C ILE A 327 31.82 8.89 -15.15
N ASN A 328 32.78 9.07 -14.24
CA ASN A 328 33.92 9.96 -14.47
C ASN A 328 35.08 9.23 -15.18
N GLN A 329 36.09 10.00 -15.61
CA GLN A 329 37.25 9.47 -16.35
C GLN A 329 38.01 8.38 -15.57
N ALA A 330 38.15 8.54 -14.25
CA ALA A 330 38.88 7.58 -13.42
C ALA A 330 38.12 6.24 -13.28
N GLU A 331 36.80 6.29 -13.19
CA GLU A 331 35.93 5.12 -13.16
C GLU A 331 35.90 4.40 -14.51
N TYR A 332 35.84 5.16 -15.62
CA TYR A 332 35.90 4.62 -16.96
C TYR A 332 37.20 3.85 -17.22
N ASP A 333 38.35 4.43 -16.90
CA ASP A 333 39.65 3.79 -17.12
C ASP A 333 39.85 2.54 -16.25
N THR A 334 39.33 2.58 -15.01
CA THR A 334 39.36 1.43 -14.09
C THR A 334 38.50 0.27 -14.61
N GLN A 335 37.27 0.55 -15.03
CA GLN A 335 36.35 -0.47 -15.53
C GLN A 335 36.79 -1.02 -16.89
N ARG A 336 37.30 -0.16 -17.78
CA ARG A 336 37.86 -0.57 -19.07
C ARG A 336 39.02 -1.56 -18.89
N SER A 337 39.91 -1.28 -17.92
CA SER A 337 41.03 -2.17 -17.60
C SER A 337 40.55 -3.51 -17.03
N ALA A 338 39.48 -3.52 -16.22
CA ALA A 338 38.89 -4.74 -15.70
C ALA A 338 38.24 -5.59 -16.80
N ILE A 339 37.52 -4.97 -17.75
CA ILE A 339 36.93 -5.65 -18.92
C ILE A 339 38.03 -6.23 -19.82
N MET A 340 39.10 -5.48 -20.08
CA MET A 340 40.25 -5.96 -20.86
C MET A 340 40.94 -7.16 -20.21
N LYS A 341 41.13 -7.16 -18.87
CA LYS A 341 41.67 -8.31 -18.13
C LYS A 341 40.74 -9.52 -18.15
N LYS A 342 39.44 -9.31 -18.01
CA LYS A 342 38.41 -10.36 -18.05
C LYS A 342 38.40 -11.13 -19.38
N HIS A 343 38.78 -10.47 -20.47
CA HIS A 343 38.91 -11.07 -21.80
C HIS A 343 40.36 -11.36 -22.22
N GLY A 344 41.32 -11.29 -21.29
CA GLY A 344 42.72 -11.72 -21.52
C GLY A 344 43.57 -10.79 -22.38
N MET A 345 43.21 -9.50 -22.50
CA MET A 345 43.95 -8.49 -23.28
C MET A 345 44.68 -7.44 -22.41
N GLY A 346 45.03 -7.78 -21.17
CA GLY A 346 45.59 -6.83 -20.19
C GLY A 346 46.87 -7.29 -19.51
#